data_AF-H3BBU2-F1
#
_entry.id   AF-H3BBU2-F1
#
_cell.length_a   1.000
_cell.length_b   1.000
_cell.length_c   1.000
_cell.angle_alpha   90.00
_cell.angle_beta   90.00
_cell.angle_gamma   90.00
#
_symmetry.space_group_name_H-M   'P 1'
#
loop_
_entity.id
_entity.type
_entity.pdbx_description
1 polymer ?
#
loop_
_entity_poly.entity_id
_entity_poly.type
_entity_poly.pdbx_seq_one_letter_code
_entity_poly.pdbx_strand_id
1 'polypeptide(L)'
;IRYVRPGGGFVPNFQIFQKGDVNGQNEQKIFTFLKDACPPVGDSFGNPTNRLFWDPLKTNDVKWNFEKFLVGPNGKPVRRWNPRVNMSVVRRDIMEYIASTYSQRPTK
;
A
#
# COMPACT_ATOMS: atom_id res chain seq x y z
N ILE A 1 5.61 17.69 8.20
CA ILE A 1 4.68 16.90 9.06
C ILE A 1 4.76 17.22 10.55
N ARG A 2 5.90 17.67 11.08
CA ARG A 2 6.07 18.01 12.51
C ARG A 2 5.14 19.12 13.03
N TYR A 3 4.83 20.11 12.19
CA TYR A 3 4.21 21.35 12.66
C TYR A 3 2.73 21.53 12.27
N VAL A 4 2.30 20.97 11.13
CA VAL A 4 0.97 21.27 10.57
C VAL A 4 -0.03 20.14 10.82
N ARG A 5 0.23 18.96 10.25
CA ARG A 5 -0.59 17.76 10.41
C ARG A 5 0.31 16.53 10.29
N PRO A 6 0.26 15.57 11.22
CA PRO A 6 -0.55 15.56 12.46
C PRO A 6 -0.23 16.69 13.45
N GLY A 7 0.91 17.37 13.30
CA GLY A 7 1.30 18.45 14.21
C GLY A 7 1.82 17.89 15.55
N GLY A 8 1.83 18.73 16.60
CA GLY A 8 2.16 18.29 17.96
C GLY A 8 3.57 17.72 18.14
N GLY A 9 4.52 18.09 17.27
CA GLY A 9 5.87 17.54 17.31
C GLY A 9 6.01 16.14 16.71
N PHE A 10 4.99 15.64 15.99
CA PHE A 10 5.01 14.31 15.38
C PHE A 10 6.19 14.14 14.41
N VAL A 11 6.95 13.05 14.61
CA VAL A 11 8.02 12.60 13.72
C VAL A 11 7.79 11.11 13.42
N PRO A 12 7.72 10.70 12.15
CA PRO A 12 7.64 9.29 11.78
C PRO A 12 8.85 8.53 12.30
N ASN A 13 8.61 7.34 12.85
CA ASN A 13 9.64 6.39 13.24
C ASN A 13 9.95 5.37 12.12
N PHE A 14 9.62 5.71 10.88
CA PHE A 14 9.82 4.89 9.70
C PHE A 14 10.33 5.75 8.53
N GLN A 15 10.95 5.10 7.55
CA GLN A 15 11.52 5.77 6.40
C GLN A 15 10.45 6.42 5.52
N ILE A 16 10.67 7.68 5.16
CA ILE A 16 9.92 8.38 4.11
C ILE A 16 10.84 8.53 2.89
N PHE A 17 10.30 8.25 1.71
CA PHE A 17 11.01 8.40 0.44
C PHE A 17 10.66 9.73 -0.23
N GLN A 18 11.38 10.07 -1.30
CA GLN A 18 11.04 11.22 -2.13
C GLN A 18 9.62 11.09 -2.70
N LYS A 19 8.98 12.24 -2.93
CA LYS A 19 7.66 12.27 -3.57
C LYS A 19 7.79 11.83 -5.03
N GLY A 20 6.87 11.00 -5.50
CA GLY A 20 6.76 10.59 -6.90
C GLY A 20 5.40 9.97 -7.18
N ASP A 21 5.16 9.66 -8.45
CA ASP A 21 3.88 9.12 -8.90
C ASP A 21 3.76 7.62 -8.58
N VAL A 22 2.53 7.18 -8.31
CA VAL A 22 2.18 5.77 -8.04
C VAL A 22 1.23 5.19 -9.09
N ASN A 23 0.68 6.05 -9.95
CA ASN A 23 -0.19 5.72 -11.06
C ASN A 23 0.19 6.56 -12.29
N GLY A 24 -0.31 6.15 -13.46
CA GLY A 24 -0.11 6.86 -14.73
C GLY A 24 1.24 6.59 -15.38
N GLN A 25 1.50 7.32 -16.47
CA GLN A 25 2.66 7.08 -17.34
C GLN A 25 4.02 7.15 -16.62
N ASN A 26 4.14 7.99 -15.59
CA ASN A 26 5.38 8.25 -14.87
C ASN A 26 5.47 7.55 -13.50
N GLU A 27 4.61 6.57 -13.24
CA GLU A 27 4.62 5.86 -11.97
C GLU A 27 5.98 5.22 -11.67
N GLN A 28 6.37 5.24 -10.41
CA GLN A 28 7.58 4.56 -9.97
C GLN A 28 7.45 3.05 -10.22
N LYS A 29 8.46 2.43 -10.83
CA LYS A 29 8.44 1.02 -11.27
C LYS A 29 8.07 0.03 -10.15
N ILE A 30 8.39 0.35 -8.89
CA ILE A 30 7.99 -0.48 -7.75
C ILE A 30 6.47 -0.54 -7.59
N PHE A 31 5.74 0.54 -7.87
CA PHE A 31 4.29 0.56 -7.82
C PHE A 31 3.67 -0.19 -8.99
N THR A 32 4.28 -0.18 -10.18
CA THR A 32 3.87 -1.07 -11.29
C THR A 32 3.89 -2.53 -10.82
N PHE A 33 5.04 -2.98 -10.30
CA PHE A 33 5.21 -4.34 -9.76
C PHE A 33 4.19 -4.68 -8.68
N LEU A 34 3.98 -3.79 -7.70
CA LEU A 34 3.06 -4.04 -6.59
C LEU A 34 1.58 -4.08 -7.03
N LYS A 35 1.18 -3.20 -7.96
CA LYS A 35 -0.19 -3.14 -8.48
C LYS A 35 -0.55 -4.34 -9.35
N ASP A 36 0.41 -4.90 -10.07
CA ASP A 36 0.21 -6.07 -10.93
C ASP A 36 0.20 -7.38 -10.13
N ALA A 37 0.91 -7.44 -9.00
CA ALA A 37 1.04 -8.65 -8.19
C ALA A 37 -0.16 -8.95 -7.28
N CYS A 38 -1.09 -8.01 -7.09
CA CYS A 38 -2.24 -8.16 -6.20
C CYS A 38 -3.53 -7.66 -6.88
N PRO A 39 -4.66 -8.37 -6.74
CA PRO A 39 -5.94 -7.89 -7.25
C PRO A 39 -6.26 -6.46 -6.77
N PRO A 40 -6.98 -5.66 -7.57
CA PRO A 40 -7.41 -4.34 -7.15
C PRO A 40 -8.29 -4.41 -5.89
N VAL A 41 -8.19 -3.39 -5.05
CA VAL A 41 -8.93 -3.29 -3.77
C VAL A 41 -10.36 -2.73 -3.92
N GLY A 42 -10.90 -2.82 -5.14
CA GLY A 42 -12.22 -2.34 -5.53
C GLY A 42 -12.29 -1.94 -7.00
N ASP A 43 -13.50 -1.94 -7.55
CA ASP A 43 -13.73 -1.82 -9.00
C ASP A 43 -13.99 -0.37 -9.45
N SER A 44 -14.12 0.58 -8.51
CA SER A 44 -14.45 1.97 -8.78
C SER A 44 -13.50 2.93 -8.07
N PHE A 45 -13.18 4.03 -8.75
CA PHE A 45 -12.49 5.18 -8.16
C PHE A 45 -13.46 6.20 -7.53
N GLY A 46 -14.76 5.93 -7.57
CA GLY A 46 -15.79 6.94 -7.29
C GLY A 46 -15.87 7.94 -8.45
N ASN A 47 -16.16 9.21 -8.13
CA ASN A 47 -16.15 10.29 -9.11
C ASN A 47 -14.70 10.75 -9.39
N PRO A 48 -14.15 10.53 -10.59
CA PRO A 48 -12.76 10.87 -10.89
C PRO A 48 -12.54 12.36 -11.19
N THR A 49 -13.61 13.10 -11.54
CA THR A 49 -13.52 14.49 -12.01
C THR A 49 -12.87 15.38 -10.97
N ASN A 50 -11.77 16.03 -11.35
CA ASN A 50 -10.95 16.91 -10.50
C ASN A 50 -10.41 16.26 -9.22
N ARG A 51 -10.28 14.92 -9.19
CA ARG A 51 -9.76 14.18 -8.03
C ARG A 51 -8.62 13.24 -8.37
N LEU A 52 -8.57 12.75 -9.61
CA LEU A 52 -7.49 11.90 -10.11
C LEU A 52 -6.67 12.71 -11.11
N PHE A 53 -5.37 12.79 -10.89
CA PHE A 53 -4.46 13.67 -11.62
C PHE A 53 -3.40 12.88 -12.40
N TRP A 54 -3.78 11.74 -12.98
CA TRP A 54 -2.89 10.88 -13.76
C TRP A 54 -3.60 10.29 -14.98
N ASP A 55 -2.82 9.88 -15.97
CA ASP A 55 -3.27 9.22 -17.19
C ASP A 55 -2.20 8.20 -17.64
N PRO A 56 -2.56 7.06 -18.25
CA PRO A 56 -3.92 6.52 -18.37
C PRO A 56 -4.46 5.95 -17.06
N LEU A 57 -5.79 5.94 -16.92
CA LEU A 57 -6.47 5.24 -15.82
C LEU A 57 -6.48 3.72 -16.09
N LYS A 58 -6.08 2.93 -15.09
CA LYS A 58 -6.09 1.46 -15.13
C LYS A 58 -6.88 0.87 -13.98
N THR A 59 -7.57 -0.24 -14.19
CA THR A 59 -8.36 -0.91 -13.14
C THR A 59 -7.55 -1.24 -11.89
N ASN A 60 -6.26 -1.55 -12.02
CA ASN A 60 -5.39 -1.91 -10.91
C ASN A 60 -4.71 -0.72 -10.21
N ASP A 61 -4.96 0.53 -10.64
CA ASP A 61 -4.38 1.73 -10.02
C ASP A 61 -4.69 1.82 -8.52
N VAL A 62 -3.76 2.42 -7.77
CA VAL A 62 -3.95 2.79 -6.38
C VAL A 62 -5.13 3.77 -6.31
N LYS A 63 -6.12 3.45 -5.47
CA LYS A 63 -7.41 4.14 -5.44
C LYS A 63 -7.36 5.45 -4.67
N TRP A 64 -6.55 5.53 -3.62
CA TRP A 64 -6.38 6.75 -2.82
C TRP A 64 -5.13 6.71 -1.94
N ASN A 65 -4.84 7.84 -1.29
CA ASN A 65 -3.85 7.94 -0.23
C ASN A 65 -4.08 6.88 0.85
N PHE A 66 -3.00 6.30 1.38
CA PHE A 66 -3.01 5.24 2.40
C PHE A 66 -3.48 3.85 1.94
N GLU A 67 -3.45 3.55 0.65
CA GLU A 67 -3.45 2.16 0.19
C GLU A 67 -2.16 1.43 0.64
N LYS A 68 -2.25 0.14 0.93
CA LYS A 68 -1.19 -0.59 1.66
C LYS A 68 -0.89 -1.89 0.94
N PHE A 69 0.39 -2.24 0.88
CA PHE A 69 0.89 -3.52 0.35
C PHE A 69 1.76 -4.19 1.41
N LEU A 70 1.59 -5.49 1.60
CA LEU A 70 2.50 -6.32 2.38
C LEU A 70 3.39 -7.09 1.42
N VAL A 71 4.69 -7.01 1.65
CA VAL A 71 5.72 -7.76 0.92
C VAL A 71 6.39 -8.70 1.92
N GLY A 72 6.49 -9.97 1.54
CA GLY A 72 7.12 -11.00 2.37
C GLY A 72 8.65 -10.90 2.38
N PRO A 73 9.32 -11.66 3.26
CA PRO A 73 10.78 -11.64 3.37
C PRO A 73 11.51 -12.16 2.13
N ASN A 74 10.82 -12.87 1.24
CA ASN A 74 11.31 -13.31 -0.07
C ASN A 74 11.12 -12.25 -1.18
N GLY A 75 10.71 -11.04 -0.84
CA GLY A 75 10.44 -9.96 -1.79
C GLY A 75 9.14 -10.10 -2.58
N LYS A 76 8.29 -11.10 -2.28
CA LYS A 76 7.03 -11.32 -3.00
C LYS A 76 5.87 -10.59 -2.31
N PRO A 77 4.99 -9.91 -3.06
CA PRO A 77 3.75 -9.34 -2.52
C PRO A 77 2.84 -10.43 -1.96
N VAL A 78 2.21 -10.14 -0.82
CA VAL A 78 1.41 -11.08 -0.03
C VAL A 78 -0.04 -10.62 0.05
N ARG A 79 -0.26 -9.32 0.27
CA ARG A 79 -1.60 -8.76 0.47
C ARG A 79 -1.63 -7.28 0.11
N ARG A 80 -2.80 -6.82 -0.31
CA ARG A 80 -3.11 -5.42 -0.61
C ARG A 80 -4.39 -5.02 0.13
N TRP A 81 -4.40 -3.85 0.77
CA TRP A 81 -5.57 -3.37 1.52
C TRP A 81 -6.08 -2.05 1.00
N ASN A 82 -7.41 -1.92 0.95
CA ASN A 82 -8.10 -0.68 0.65
C ASN A 82 -7.68 0.43 1.63
N PRO A 83 -7.58 1.70 1.19
CA PRO A 83 -7.24 2.83 2.04
C PRO A 83 -8.01 2.91 3.36
N ARG A 84 -9.31 2.58 3.34
CA ARG A 84 -10.23 2.67 4.48
C ARG A 84 -10.09 1.55 5.51
N VAL A 85 -9.31 0.50 5.22
CA VAL A 85 -9.08 -0.58 6.19
C VAL A 85 -8.34 -0.01 7.41
N ASN A 86 -8.90 -0.25 8.59
CA ASN A 86 -8.32 0.19 9.86
C ASN A 86 -6.96 -0.48 10.11
N MET A 87 -6.01 0.27 10.66
CA MET A 87 -4.67 -0.23 10.98
C MET A 87 -4.69 -1.40 12.00
N SER A 88 -5.71 -1.53 12.83
CA SER A 88 -5.87 -2.70 13.72
C SER A 88 -6.08 -4.00 12.94
N VAL A 89 -6.85 -3.95 11.84
CA VAL A 89 -7.08 -5.08 10.94
C VAL A 89 -5.80 -5.41 10.18
N VAL A 90 -5.11 -4.39 9.65
CA VAL A 90 -3.82 -4.58 8.97
C VAL A 90 -2.80 -5.22 9.92
N ARG A 91 -2.74 -4.76 11.18
CA ARG A 91 -1.86 -5.35 12.20
C ARG A 91 -2.20 -6.82 12.45
N ARG A 92 -3.47 -7.14 12.68
CA ARG A 92 -3.92 -8.53 12.91
C ARG A 92 -3.51 -9.43 11.75
N ASP A 93 -3.81 -9.00 10.53
CA ASP A 93 -3.50 -9.74 9.31
C ASP A 93 -1.99 -9.99 9.12
N ILE A 94 -1.14 -9.01 9.45
CA ILE A 94 0.32 -9.16 9.40
C ILE A 94 0.79 -10.18 10.45
N MET A 95 0.25 -10.12 11.67
CA MET A 95 0.61 -11.07 12.74
C MET A 95 0.22 -12.50 12.37
N GLU A 96 -0.96 -12.69 11.76
CA GLU A 96 -1.40 -13.99 11.23
C GLU A 96 -0.48 -14.50 10.11
N TYR A 97 -0.07 -13.63 9.18
CA TYR A 97 0.90 -14.00 8.15
C TYR A 97 2.23 -14.44 8.77
N ILE A 98 2.76 -13.65 9.70
CA ILE A 98 4.01 -13.98 10.40
C ILE A 98 3.89 -15.33 11.11
N ALA A 99 2.84 -15.56 11.90
CA ALA A 99 2.62 -16.82 12.61
C ALA A 99 2.57 -18.03 11.66
N SER A 100 1.81 -17.92 10.56
CA SER A 100 1.71 -19.02 9.58
C SER A 100 3.03 -19.31 8.88
N THR A 101 3.87 -18.30 8.61
CA THR A 101 5.21 -18.53 8.04
C THR A 101 6.19 -19.23 8.99
N TYR A 102 6.02 -19.08 10.32
CA TYR A 102 6.84 -19.80 11.29
C TYR A 102 6.41 -21.26 11.44
N SER A 103 5.10 -21.54 11.44
CA SER A 103 4.58 -22.92 11.50
C SER A 103 4.95 -23.78 10.29
N GLN A 104 5.26 -23.16 9.15
CA GLN A 104 5.65 -23.86 7.92
C GLN A 104 7.16 -24.04 7.74
N ARG A 105 8.00 -23.51 8.64
CA ARG A 105 9.44 -23.82 8.58
C ARG A 105 9.66 -25.23 9.14
N PRO A 106 10.26 -26.16 8.39
CA PRO A 106 10.65 -27.44 8.98
C PRO A 106 11.61 -27.16 10.13
N THR A 107 11.30 -27.70 11.31
CA THR A 107 12.27 -27.79 12.40
C THR A 107 13.44 -28.59 11.86
N LYS A 108 14.62 -27.95 11.80
CA LYS A 108 15.86 -28.68 11.61
C LYS A 108 16.08 -29.62 12.78
#